data_AF-A0A945S8T8-F1
#
_entry.id   AF-A0A945S8T8-F1
#
_cell.length_a   1.000
_cell.length_b   1.000
_cell.length_c   1.000
_cell.angle_alpha   90.00
_cell.angle_beta   90.00
_cell.angle_gamma   90.00
#
_symmetry.space_group_name_H-M   'P 1'
#
loop_
_entity.id
_entity.type
_entity.pdbx_description
1 polymer ?
#
loop_
_entity_poly.entity_id
_entity_poly.type
_entity_poly.pdbx_seq_one_letter_code
_entity_poly.pdbx_strand_id
1 'polypeptide(L)'
;MIENMLRVRPRYHRWHVDSGVEWVETNTGYAFLDWEIPLAQAAVVLVDVWDKHYLKDTAARAEGIVQEKVVPLLAGCRGAGMTLIHAPAPNMAKEQPAWVRLVSEEEMGEEREDWPPADFRAKKGDFAQYRRPVEARDGQRDKLRAGLQMHPDVQPQGEEAVVANGEELHRYCRRQGILFLFYLGFNTNACVLMRDYGTLEMSRRGYEIAVLRDCTTGMESAETHHSLGQTRGAILFLEMFGKYSLTSNELLAGLRQ
;
A
#
# COMPACT_ATOMS: atom_id res chain seq x y z
N MET A 1 -10.81 -19.70 25.26
CA MET A 1 -10.88 -19.96 23.80
C MET A 1 -9.47 -19.92 23.28
N ILE A 2 -9.09 -20.85 22.39
CA ILE A 2 -7.75 -20.81 21.77
C ILE A 2 -7.73 -19.59 20.86
N GLU A 3 -6.80 -18.66 21.11
CA GLU A 3 -6.63 -17.47 20.28
C GLU A 3 -6.08 -17.89 18.92
N ASN A 4 -6.72 -17.47 17.82
CA ASN A 4 -6.28 -17.83 16.48
C ASN A 4 -4.99 -17.08 16.17
N MET A 5 -3.94 -17.77 15.74
CA MET A 5 -2.61 -17.19 15.57
C MET A 5 -2.19 -17.20 14.10
N LEU A 6 -1.67 -16.08 13.61
CA LEU A 6 -0.99 -15.96 12.34
C LEU A 6 0.51 -16.26 12.53
N ARG A 7 1.03 -17.27 11.83
CA ARG A 7 2.45 -17.68 11.91
C ARG A 7 3.17 -17.37 10.60
N VAL A 8 4.01 -16.34 10.58
CA VAL A 8 4.66 -15.87 9.34
C VAL A 8 6.15 -15.63 9.52
N ARG A 9 6.88 -15.70 8.40
CA ARG A 9 8.33 -15.50 8.36
C ARG A 9 8.69 -14.29 7.51
N PRO A 10 8.48 -13.05 8.01
CA PRO A 10 8.71 -11.86 7.22
C PRO A 10 10.18 -11.71 6.87
N ARG A 11 10.44 -11.28 5.64
CA ARG A 11 11.77 -10.94 5.13
C ARG A 11 12.12 -9.49 5.48
N TYR A 12 13.36 -9.24 5.86
CA TYR A 12 13.95 -7.90 5.99
C TYR A 12 15.37 -7.88 5.43
N HIS A 13 15.94 -6.69 5.23
CA HIS A 13 17.33 -6.55 4.87
C HIS A 13 18.19 -6.50 6.14
N ARG A 14 18.97 -7.54 6.38
CA ARG A 14 19.92 -7.66 7.47
C ARG A 14 21.21 -6.94 7.11
N TRP A 15 21.42 -5.80 7.76
CA TRP A 15 22.66 -5.02 7.69
C TRP A 15 23.86 -5.66 8.42
N HIS A 16 23.63 -6.70 9.20
CA HIS A 16 24.67 -7.45 9.90
C HIS A 16 25.27 -8.55 9.04
N VAL A 17 26.53 -8.89 9.33
CA VAL A 17 27.24 -10.05 8.78
C VAL A 17 27.56 -11.04 9.89
N ASP A 18 27.88 -12.28 9.52
CA ASP A 18 28.24 -13.31 10.50
C ASP A 18 29.69 -13.14 10.98
N SER A 19 30.02 -13.75 12.13
CA SER A 19 31.36 -13.65 12.70
C SER A 19 32.42 -14.19 11.72
N GLY A 20 33.47 -13.41 11.48
CA GLY A 20 34.54 -13.74 10.53
C GLY A 20 34.28 -13.30 9.10
N VAL A 21 33.11 -12.73 8.79
CA VAL A 21 32.81 -12.12 7.48
C VAL A 21 33.12 -10.62 7.52
N GLU A 22 33.75 -10.10 6.45
CA GLU A 22 34.02 -8.67 6.32
C GLU A 22 32.72 -7.87 6.23
N TRP A 23 32.60 -6.79 7.00
CA TRP A 23 31.37 -6.00 7.08
C TRP A 23 31.30 -4.95 5.96
N VAL A 24 31.00 -5.42 4.75
CA VAL A 24 30.79 -4.61 3.54
C VAL A 24 29.39 -4.85 2.96
N GLU A 25 28.87 -3.89 2.19
CA GLU A 25 27.50 -3.94 1.64
C GLU A 25 27.22 -5.24 0.88
N THR A 26 28.18 -5.73 0.09
CA THR A 26 28.05 -6.96 -0.70
C THR A 26 27.93 -8.24 0.14
N ASN A 27 28.24 -8.17 1.44
CA ASN A 27 28.11 -9.28 2.38
C ASN A 27 26.84 -9.17 3.25
N THR A 28 26.11 -8.05 3.17
CA THR A 28 24.77 -7.92 3.76
C THR A 28 23.72 -8.58 2.85
N GLY A 29 22.51 -8.80 3.36
CA GLY A 29 21.49 -9.46 2.55
C GLY A 29 20.17 -9.64 3.29
N TYR A 30 19.37 -10.60 2.86
CA TYR A 30 18.08 -10.86 3.48
C TYR A 30 18.18 -11.81 4.67
N ALA A 31 17.37 -11.56 5.69
CA ALA A 31 17.08 -12.52 6.74
C ALA A 31 15.57 -12.57 7.01
N PHE A 32 15.16 -13.53 7.83
CA PHE A 32 13.76 -13.80 8.12
C PHE A 32 13.56 -13.83 9.63
N LEU A 33 12.39 -13.39 10.07
CA LEU A 33 11.94 -13.56 11.45
C LEU A 33 10.97 -14.75 11.54
N ASP A 34 10.57 -15.10 12.75
CA ASP A 34 9.53 -16.09 13.03
C ASP A 34 8.50 -15.42 13.95
N TRP A 35 7.44 -14.87 13.36
CA TRP A 35 6.38 -14.15 14.09
C TRP A 35 5.21 -15.08 14.39
N GLU A 36 4.73 -15.00 15.63
CA GLU A 36 3.42 -15.51 16.03
C GLU A 36 2.57 -14.32 16.45
N ILE A 37 1.53 -14.01 15.67
CA ILE A 37 0.70 -12.80 15.85
C ILE A 37 -0.73 -13.25 16.17
N PRO A 38 -1.37 -12.76 17.25
CA PRO A 38 -2.81 -12.94 17.42
C PRO A 38 -3.55 -12.40 16.20
N LEU A 39 -4.37 -13.21 15.53
CA LEU A 39 -4.98 -12.85 14.25
C LEU A 39 -5.83 -11.57 14.36
N ALA A 40 -6.47 -11.35 15.51
CA ALA A 40 -7.24 -10.14 15.80
C ALA A 40 -6.40 -8.84 15.81
N GLN A 41 -5.08 -8.94 15.94
CA GLN A 41 -4.15 -7.80 15.88
C GLN A 41 -3.58 -7.56 14.48
N ALA A 42 -3.98 -8.35 13.47
CA ALA A 42 -3.44 -8.30 12.13
C ALA A 42 -4.51 -7.91 11.10
N ALA A 43 -4.15 -7.04 10.15
CA ALA A 43 -5.04 -6.67 9.04
C ALA A 43 -4.29 -6.57 7.71
N VAL A 44 -4.99 -6.85 6.62
CA VAL A 44 -4.52 -6.55 5.27
C VAL A 44 -5.10 -5.20 4.83
N VAL A 45 -4.24 -4.31 4.35
CA VAL A 45 -4.62 -2.99 3.83
C VAL A 45 -4.48 -2.99 2.31
N LEU A 46 -5.59 -2.81 1.60
CA LEU A 46 -5.65 -2.76 0.14
C LEU A 46 -5.62 -1.29 -0.32
N VAL A 47 -4.50 -0.85 -0.85
CA VAL A 47 -4.31 0.54 -1.29
C VAL A 47 -4.60 0.66 -2.78
N ASP A 48 -5.60 1.48 -3.12
CA ASP A 48 -5.78 1.99 -4.49
C ASP A 48 -5.79 0.87 -5.57
N VAL A 49 -6.54 -0.22 -5.34
CA VAL A 49 -6.68 -1.33 -6.30
C VAL A 49 -7.73 -0.98 -7.36
N TRP A 50 -7.28 -0.37 -8.46
CA TRP A 50 -8.13 0.20 -9.49
C TRP A 50 -8.48 -0.77 -10.64
N ASP A 51 -9.58 -0.47 -11.34
CA ASP A 51 -10.09 -1.21 -12.51
C ASP A 51 -9.28 -1.01 -13.80
N LYS A 52 -8.52 0.08 -13.92
CA LYS A 52 -7.78 0.41 -15.16
C LYS A 52 -6.59 1.31 -14.95
N HIS A 53 -5.75 1.39 -15.99
CA HIS A 53 -4.63 2.32 -16.07
C HIS A 53 -4.48 2.86 -17.49
N TYR A 54 -3.95 4.08 -17.65
CA TYR A 54 -3.78 4.73 -18.96
C TYR A 54 -2.62 4.13 -19.78
N LEU A 55 -1.68 3.43 -19.11
CA LEU A 55 -0.64 2.62 -19.74
C LEU A 55 -1.10 1.16 -19.80
N LYS A 56 -1.04 0.56 -21.00
CA LYS A 56 -1.59 -0.78 -21.28
C LYS A 56 -0.82 -1.90 -20.57
N ASP A 57 0.50 -1.80 -20.56
CA ASP A 57 1.42 -2.72 -19.89
C ASP A 57 1.21 -2.72 -18.37
N THR A 58 1.06 -1.53 -17.77
CA THR A 58 0.76 -1.38 -16.35
C THR A 58 -0.62 -1.94 -16.02
N ALA A 59 -1.62 -1.67 -16.86
CA ALA A 59 -2.97 -2.23 -16.69
C ALA A 59 -2.94 -3.77 -16.74
N ALA A 60 -2.30 -4.36 -17.74
CA ALA A 60 -2.19 -5.82 -17.88
C ALA A 60 -1.42 -6.46 -16.72
N ARG A 61 -0.34 -5.82 -16.25
CA ARG A 61 0.42 -6.30 -15.09
C ARG A 61 -0.39 -6.23 -13.80
N ALA A 62 -1.10 -5.13 -13.56
CA ALA A 62 -1.95 -4.97 -12.40
C ALA A 62 -3.09 -6.00 -12.41
N GLU A 63 -3.75 -6.20 -13.55
CA GLU A 63 -4.80 -7.22 -13.74
C GLU A 63 -4.28 -8.62 -13.39
N GLY A 64 -3.13 -9.01 -13.96
CA GLY A 64 -2.52 -10.31 -13.66
C GLY A 64 -2.23 -10.50 -12.17
N ILE A 65 -1.70 -9.48 -11.50
CA ILE A 65 -1.48 -9.50 -10.04
C ILE A 65 -2.81 -9.62 -9.28
N VAL A 66 -3.84 -8.89 -9.69
CA VAL A 66 -5.15 -8.94 -9.03
C VAL A 66 -5.74 -10.35 -9.12
N GLN A 67 -5.78 -10.92 -10.32
CA GLN A 67 -6.39 -12.24 -10.56
C GLN A 67 -5.57 -13.38 -9.94
N GLU A 68 -4.25 -13.36 -10.11
CA GLU A 68 -3.40 -14.48 -9.70
C GLU A 68 -2.99 -14.44 -8.22
N LYS A 69 -2.98 -13.26 -7.59
CA LYS A 69 -2.45 -13.06 -6.23
C LYS A 69 -3.47 -12.45 -5.29
N VAL A 70 -4.06 -11.30 -5.63
CA VAL A 70 -4.93 -10.57 -4.72
C VAL A 70 -6.24 -11.32 -4.47
N VAL A 71 -6.97 -11.73 -5.50
CA VAL A 71 -8.26 -12.41 -5.35
C VAL A 71 -8.14 -13.70 -4.51
N PRO A 72 -7.20 -14.62 -4.79
CA PRO A 72 -7.00 -15.80 -3.94
C PRO A 72 -6.60 -15.46 -2.50
N LEU A 73 -5.78 -14.43 -2.32
CA LEU A 73 -5.39 -13.95 -0.99
C LEU A 73 -6.60 -13.47 -0.20
N LEU A 74 -7.43 -12.61 -0.78
CA LEU A 74 -8.62 -12.08 -0.10
C LEU A 74 -9.59 -13.21 0.29
N ALA A 75 -9.80 -14.19 -0.60
CA ALA A 75 -10.62 -15.35 -0.28
C ALA A 75 -10.06 -16.14 0.92
N GLY A 76 -8.75 -16.35 0.98
CA GLY A 76 -8.10 -17.02 2.11
C GLY A 76 -8.16 -16.23 3.42
N CYS A 77 -7.90 -14.91 3.36
CA CYS A 77 -8.03 -14.02 4.52
C CYS A 77 -9.46 -14.01 5.07
N ARG A 78 -10.47 -13.91 4.19
CA ARG A 78 -11.89 -14.01 4.55
C ARG A 78 -12.22 -15.34 5.23
N GLY A 79 -11.77 -16.45 4.65
CA GLY A 79 -11.98 -17.79 5.21
C GLY A 79 -11.34 -17.98 6.59
N ALA A 80 -10.24 -17.28 6.89
CA ALA A 80 -9.57 -17.31 8.17
C ALA A 80 -10.11 -16.28 9.19
N GLY A 81 -10.98 -15.35 8.76
CA GLY A 81 -11.46 -14.25 9.59
C GLY A 81 -10.42 -13.13 9.81
N MET A 82 -9.42 -13.02 8.94
CA MET A 82 -8.43 -11.92 8.99
C MET A 82 -9.09 -10.61 8.56
N THR A 83 -8.85 -9.53 9.29
CA THR A 83 -9.41 -8.21 8.96
C THR A 83 -8.88 -7.70 7.62
N LEU A 84 -9.79 -7.30 6.73
CA LEU A 84 -9.47 -6.62 5.46
C LEU A 84 -9.92 -5.17 5.54
N ILE A 85 -9.04 -4.25 5.15
CA ILE A 85 -9.27 -2.81 5.15
C ILE A 85 -8.97 -2.27 3.74
N HIS A 86 -9.97 -1.66 3.12
CA HIS A 86 -9.87 -1.06 1.80
C HIS A 86 -9.56 0.43 1.92
N ALA A 87 -8.58 0.91 1.18
CA ALA A 87 -8.17 2.32 1.14
C ALA A 87 -8.12 2.84 -0.31
N PRO A 88 -9.29 3.07 -0.94
CA PRO A 88 -9.40 3.36 -2.37
C PRO A 88 -9.36 4.87 -2.65
N ALA A 89 -8.45 5.65 -2.08
CA ALA A 89 -8.43 7.13 -2.12
C ALA A 89 -9.65 7.82 -1.46
N PRO A 90 -9.48 9.06 -0.95
CA PRO A 90 -10.51 9.71 -0.15
C PRO A 90 -11.88 9.87 -0.84
N ASN A 91 -11.92 10.30 -2.10
CA ASN A 91 -13.19 10.61 -2.78
C ASN A 91 -14.03 9.34 -3.02
N MET A 92 -13.38 8.27 -3.48
CA MET A 92 -14.05 6.99 -3.72
C MET A 92 -14.42 6.30 -2.40
N ALA A 93 -13.58 6.39 -1.36
CA ALA A 93 -13.90 5.86 -0.04
C ALA A 93 -15.21 6.45 0.51
N LYS A 94 -15.41 7.78 0.36
CA LYS A 94 -16.62 8.48 0.82
C LYS A 94 -17.90 8.01 0.14
N GLU A 95 -17.79 7.48 -1.08
CA GLU A 95 -18.92 6.95 -1.86
C GLU A 95 -19.27 5.50 -1.49
N GLN A 96 -18.40 4.80 -0.75
CA GLN A 96 -18.63 3.41 -0.38
C GLN A 96 -19.61 3.27 0.81
N PRO A 97 -20.58 2.35 0.74
CA PRO A 97 -21.45 2.04 1.87
C PRO A 97 -20.69 1.58 3.12
N ALA A 98 -19.55 0.90 2.92
CA ALA A 98 -18.69 0.36 3.97
C ALA A 98 -17.69 1.39 4.55
N TRP A 99 -17.81 2.66 4.21
CA TRP A 99 -16.96 3.72 4.76
C TRP A 99 -17.13 3.87 6.27
N VAL A 100 -16.02 3.80 7.00
CA VAL A 100 -16.01 3.80 8.48
C VAL A 100 -16.42 5.12 9.12
N ARG A 101 -16.27 6.26 8.41
CA ARG A 101 -16.67 7.61 8.86
C ARG A 101 -16.16 7.96 10.26
N LEU A 102 -14.87 7.69 10.52
CA LEU A 102 -14.27 7.87 11.85
C LEU A 102 -13.70 9.28 12.06
N VAL A 103 -13.68 10.08 11.01
CA VAL A 103 -13.18 11.46 10.98
C VAL A 103 -14.24 12.32 10.32
N SER A 104 -14.56 13.47 10.93
CA SER A 104 -15.53 14.42 10.37
C SER A 104 -14.97 15.11 9.11
N GLU A 105 -15.84 15.65 8.24
CA GLU A 105 -15.38 16.37 7.05
C GLU A 105 -14.50 17.58 7.39
N GLU A 106 -14.78 18.24 8.52
CA GLU A 106 -13.99 19.34 9.05
C GLU A 106 -12.57 18.88 9.44
N GLU A 107 -12.45 17.78 10.18
CA GLU A 107 -11.16 17.18 10.54
C GLU A 107 -10.41 16.60 9.32
N MET A 108 -11.11 16.21 8.26
CA MET A 108 -10.49 15.75 7.01
C MET A 108 -9.88 16.90 6.19
N GLY A 109 -10.25 18.15 6.48
CA GLY A 109 -9.69 19.32 5.83
C GLY A 109 -8.22 19.49 6.17
N GLU A 110 -7.34 19.46 5.18
CA GLU A 110 -5.97 19.93 5.37
C GLU A 110 -5.98 21.46 5.53
N GLU A 111 -5.66 21.96 6.73
CA GLU A 111 -5.20 23.34 6.86
C GLU A 111 -3.88 23.47 6.08
N ARG A 112 -3.94 24.13 4.94
CA ARG A 112 -2.74 24.42 4.15
C ARG A 112 -2.19 25.76 4.54
N GLU A 113 -0.92 25.75 4.92
CA GLU A 113 -0.15 26.97 5.06
C GLU A 113 -0.19 27.80 3.76
N ASP A 114 -0.13 29.12 3.92
CA ASP A 114 -0.09 30.06 2.80
C ASP A 114 1.25 30.01 2.05
N TRP A 115 2.29 29.43 2.67
CA TRP A 115 3.59 29.17 2.08
C TRP A 115 3.76 27.72 1.60
N PRO A 116 4.40 27.46 0.44
CA PRO A 116 4.78 28.43 -0.59
C PRO A 116 3.56 29.11 -1.25
N PRO A 117 3.66 30.33 -1.79
CA PRO A 117 2.50 31.08 -2.28
C PRO A 117 1.67 30.34 -3.33
N ALA A 118 0.37 30.62 -3.38
CA ALA A 118 -0.57 29.94 -4.28
C ALA A 118 -0.15 29.99 -5.75
N ASP A 119 0.35 31.14 -6.23
CA ASP A 119 0.82 31.29 -7.61
C ASP A 119 2.07 30.46 -7.90
N PHE A 120 2.98 30.30 -6.93
CA PHE A 120 4.13 29.42 -7.06
C PHE A 120 3.72 27.95 -7.13
N ARG A 121 2.77 27.52 -6.30
CA ARG A 121 2.23 26.15 -6.32
C ARG A 121 1.51 25.85 -7.63
N ALA A 122 0.72 26.80 -8.13
CA ALA A 122 -0.01 26.69 -9.39
C ALA A 122 0.84 27.00 -10.64
N LYS A 123 2.11 27.41 -10.46
CA LYS A 123 3.02 27.87 -11.53
C LYS A 123 2.34 28.90 -12.43
N LYS A 124 1.81 29.98 -11.85
CA LYS A 124 1.13 31.11 -12.51
C LYS A 124 1.99 32.38 -12.46
N GLY A 125 1.62 33.40 -13.25
CA GLY A 125 2.34 34.68 -13.30
C GLY A 125 3.82 34.49 -13.65
N ASP A 126 4.70 35.10 -12.86
CA ASP A 126 6.17 35.04 -13.01
C ASP A 126 6.73 33.61 -12.89
N PHE A 127 5.96 32.68 -12.32
CA PHE A 127 6.35 31.27 -12.16
C PHE A 127 5.90 30.36 -13.31
N ALA A 128 5.20 30.89 -14.31
CA ALA A 128 4.68 30.10 -15.44
C ALA A 128 5.79 29.37 -16.22
N GLN A 129 6.99 29.95 -16.29
CA GLN A 129 8.17 29.37 -16.94
C GLN A 129 8.63 28.02 -16.32
N TYR A 130 8.24 27.74 -15.07
CA TYR A 130 8.59 26.48 -14.39
C TYR A 130 7.53 25.39 -14.56
N ARG A 131 6.47 25.64 -15.33
CA ARG A 131 5.42 24.66 -15.61
C ARG A 131 5.92 23.63 -16.61
N ARG A 132 5.53 22.36 -16.43
CA ARG A 132 5.73 21.33 -17.45
C ARG A 132 4.96 21.69 -18.73
N PRO A 133 5.45 21.31 -19.92
CA PRO A 133 4.68 21.43 -21.15
C PRO A 133 3.32 20.74 -21.04
N VAL A 134 2.32 21.28 -21.74
CA VAL A 134 1.03 20.61 -21.93
C VAL A 134 1.20 19.62 -23.08
N GLU A 135 0.83 18.36 -22.83
CA GLU A 135 0.93 17.29 -23.80
C GLU A 135 -0.40 17.06 -24.51
N ALA A 136 -0.35 16.66 -25.79
CA ALA A 136 -1.56 16.47 -26.61
C ALA A 136 -2.57 15.48 -26.02
N ARG A 137 -2.12 14.55 -25.17
CA ARG A 137 -2.95 13.51 -24.53
C ARG A 137 -3.29 13.76 -23.07
N ASP A 138 -2.93 14.91 -22.49
CA ASP A 138 -3.21 15.21 -21.08
C ASP A 138 -4.72 15.10 -20.78
N GLY A 139 -5.57 15.72 -21.61
CA GLY A 139 -7.03 15.65 -21.43
C GLY A 139 -7.61 14.24 -21.52
N GLN A 140 -7.00 13.33 -22.30
CA GLN A 140 -7.41 11.92 -22.34
C GLN A 140 -7.01 11.19 -21.06
N ARG A 141 -5.77 11.41 -20.60
CA ARG A 141 -5.26 10.82 -19.35
C ARG A 141 -6.09 11.26 -18.14
N ASP A 142 -6.44 12.54 -18.09
CA ASP A 142 -7.20 13.10 -16.96
C ASP A 142 -8.64 12.58 -16.94
N LYS A 143 -9.30 12.43 -18.11
CA LYS A 143 -10.61 11.75 -18.22
C LYS A 143 -10.56 10.29 -17.75
N LEU A 144 -9.50 9.55 -18.11
CA LEU A 144 -9.33 8.16 -17.65
C LEU A 144 -9.17 8.08 -16.12
N ARG A 145 -8.38 9.00 -15.54
CA ARG A 145 -8.19 9.09 -14.08
C ARG A 145 -9.48 9.46 -13.34
N ALA A 146 -10.22 10.42 -13.86
CA ALA A 146 -11.50 10.83 -13.27
C ALA A 146 -12.55 9.72 -13.26
N GLY A 147 -12.45 8.76 -14.20
CA GLY A 147 -13.33 7.61 -14.28
C GLY A 147 -12.83 6.35 -13.58
N LEU A 148 -11.73 6.39 -12.79
CA LEU A 148 -11.24 5.22 -12.06
C LEU A 148 -12.28 4.72 -11.06
N GLN A 149 -12.39 3.41 -10.95
CA GLN A 149 -13.23 2.72 -9.97
C GLN A 149 -12.40 1.68 -9.24
N MET A 150 -12.86 1.26 -8.05
CA MET A 150 -12.30 0.08 -7.41
C MET A 150 -12.45 -1.13 -8.33
N HIS A 151 -11.44 -2.01 -8.35
CA HIS A 151 -11.50 -3.21 -9.18
C HIS A 151 -12.72 -4.08 -8.81
N PRO A 152 -13.50 -4.59 -9.78
CA PRO A 152 -14.76 -5.29 -9.50
C PRO A 152 -14.60 -6.56 -8.66
N ASP A 153 -13.45 -7.24 -8.75
CA ASP A 153 -13.20 -8.48 -7.99
C ASP A 153 -12.64 -8.27 -6.57
N VAL A 154 -12.37 -7.02 -6.17
CA VAL A 154 -11.81 -6.70 -4.84
C VAL A 154 -12.74 -5.81 -4.02
N GLN A 155 -14.03 -5.79 -4.34
CA GLN A 155 -15.00 -4.99 -3.60
C GLN A 155 -15.05 -5.39 -2.12
N PRO A 156 -15.33 -4.42 -1.21
CA PRO A 156 -15.60 -4.71 0.19
C PRO A 156 -16.77 -5.69 0.34
N GLN A 157 -16.63 -6.65 1.26
CA GLN A 157 -17.67 -7.64 1.56
C GLN A 157 -18.02 -7.63 3.05
N GLY A 158 -19.31 -7.77 3.38
CA GLY A 158 -19.76 -7.87 4.77
C GLY A 158 -19.34 -6.67 5.63
N GLU A 159 -18.57 -6.94 6.69
CA GLU A 159 -18.11 -5.95 7.67
C GLU A 159 -16.69 -5.40 7.36
N GLU A 160 -16.17 -5.63 6.16
CA GLU A 160 -14.87 -5.09 5.74
C GLU A 160 -14.88 -3.55 5.76
N ALA A 161 -13.81 -2.97 6.30
CA ALA A 161 -13.72 -1.52 6.47
C ALA A 161 -13.27 -0.83 5.18
N VAL A 162 -13.85 0.32 4.87
CA VAL A 162 -13.31 1.27 3.89
C VAL A 162 -12.85 2.53 4.61
N VAL A 163 -11.61 2.96 4.38
CA VAL A 163 -11.01 4.16 4.99
C VAL A 163 -10.64 5.20 3.92
N ALA A 164 -10.83 6.47 4.23
CA ALA A 164 -10.55 7.58 3.32
C ALA A 164 -9.18 8.21 3.54
N ASN A 165 -8.65 8.17 4.77
CA ASN A 165 -7.38 8.81 5.13
C ASN A 165 -6.62 8.04 6.24
N GLY A 166 -5.40 8.48 6.54
CA GLY A 166 -4.52 7.86 7.55
C GLY A 166 -5.06 7.95 8.97
N GLU A 167 -5.81 9.01 9.30
CA GLU A 167 -6.40 9.17 10.61
C GLU A 167 -7.57 8.21 10.84
N GLU A 168 -8.40 7.96 9.83
CA GLU A 168 -9.43 6.93 9.88
C GLU A 168 -8.83 5.53 10.02
N LEU A 169 -7.79 5.21 9.25
CA LEU A 169 -7.09 3.93 9.38
C LEU A 169 -6.53 3.76 10.80
N HIS A 170 -5.90 4.79 11.35
CA HIS A 170 -5.38 4.76 12.72
C HIS A 170 -6.47 4.58 13.77
N ARG A 171 -7.56 5.37 13.72
CA ARG A 171 -8.69 5.26 14.65
C ARG A 171 -9.36 3.90 14.56
N TYR A 172 -9.51 3.36 13.35
CA TYR A 172 -10.05 2.03 13.14
C TYR A 172 -9.16 0.97 13.78
N CYS A 173 -7.85 0.97 13.46
CA CYS A 173 -6.90 0.02 14.03
C CYS A 173 -6.85 0.11 15.56
N ARG A 174 -6.85 1.32 16.12
CA ARG A 174 -6.87 1.55 17.57
C ARG A 174 -8.12 0.95 18.23
N ARG A 175 -9.30 1.10 17.61
CA ARG A 175 -10.56 0.53 18.12
C ARG A 175 -10.57 -0.99 18.07
N GLN A 176 -9.99 -1.58 17.03
CA GLN A 176 -9.94 -3.04 16.84
C GLN A 176 -8.75 -3.71 17.54
N GLY A 177 -7.78 -2.94 18.04
CA GLY A 177 -6.55 -3.49 18.62
C GLY A 177 -5.56 -4.02 17.57
N ILE A 178 -5.64 -3.56 16.32
CA ILE A 178 -4.74 -3.96 15.23
C ILE A 178 -3.40 -3.26 15.38
N LEU A 179 -2.31 -4.04 15.29
CA LEU A 179 -0.93 -3.60 15.43
C LEU A 179 -0.07 -3.94 14.19
N PHE A 180 -0.41 -5.00 13.47
CA PHE A 180 0.32 -5.49 12.28
C PHE A 180 -0.47 -5.22 11.00
N LEU A 181 0.13 -4.49 10.07
CA LEU A 181 -0.50 -4.12 8.80
C LEU A 181 0.26 -4.75 7.62
N PHE A 182 -0.45 -5.57 6.85
CA PHE A 182 0.04 -6.22 5.63
C PHE A 182 -0.48 -5.47 4.40
N TYR A 183 0.40 -4.78 3.69
CA TYR A 183 0.02 -3.90 2.59
C TYR A 183 0.01 -4.60 1.24
N LEU A 184 -1.02 -4.36 0.45
CA LEU A 184 -1.08 -4.69 -0.97
C LEU A 184 -1.68 -3.55 -1.79
N GLY A 185 -1.61 -3.66 -3.11
CA GLY A 185 -2.25 -2.72 -4.04
C GLY A 185 -1.25 -1.88 -4.83
N PHE A 186 -1.67 -0.72 -5.35
CA PHE A 186 -0.95 -0.04 -6.42
C PHE A 186 -0.91 1.49 -6.23
N ASN A 187 0.16 2.19 -6.61
CA ASN A 187 1.46 1.70 -7.05
C ASN A 187 2.43 1.61 -5.86
N THR A 188 3.33 0.62 -5.85
CA THR A 188 4.28 0.37 -4.74
C THR A 188 5.09 1.63 -4.39
N ASN A 189 5.77 2.21 -5.38
CA ASN A 189 6.60 3.40 -5.24
C ASN A 189 5.82 4.73 -5.19
N ALA A 190 4.50 4.68 -5.02
CA ALA A 190 3.65 5.85 -4.85
C ALA A 190 2.64 5.64 -3.73
N CYS A 191 1.40 5.27 -4.05
CA CYS A 191 0.32 5.28 -3.07
C CYS A 191 0.58 4.37 -1.88
N VAL A 192 1.11 3.16 -2.12
CA VAL A 192 1.41 2.19 -1.06
C VAL A 192 2.45 2.75 -0.10
N LEU A 193 3.50 3.41 -0.60
CA LEU A 193 4.53 4.04 0.24
C LEU A 193 4.06 5.33 0.92
N MET A 194 3.49 6.25 0.13
CA MET A 194 3.51 7.69 0.42
C MET A 194 2.17 8.30 0.81
N ARG A 195 1.04 7.61 0.65
CA ARG A 195 -0.22 8.15 1.17
C ARG A 195 -0.14 8.29 2.68
N ASP A 196 -0.98 9.15 3.23
CA ASP A 196 -1.14 9.35 4.67
C ASP A 196 -1.59 8.08 5.43
N TYR A 197 -2.22 7.15 4.72
CA TYR A 197 -2.51 5.77 5.17
C TYR A 197 -1.54 4.71 4.60
N GLY A 198 -0.50 5.14 3.89
CA GLY A 198 0.54 4.27 3.31
C GLY A 198 1.56 3.79 4.34
N THR A 199 2.48 2.94 3.90
CA THR A 199 3.43 2.24 4.77
C THR A 199 4.31 3.19 5.58
N LEU A 200 4.75 4.32 5.00
CA LEU A 200 5.64 5.24 5.70
C LEU A 200 4.92 5.98 6.83
N GLU A 201 3.73 6.48 6.56
CA GLU A 201 2.96 7.26 7.53
C GLU A 201 2.41 6.38 8.65
N MET A 202 1.93 5.19 8.32
CA MET A 202 1.52 4.23 9.34
C MET A 202 2.72 3.68 10.12
N SER A 203 3.89 3.50 9.50
CA SER A 203 5.11 3.21 10.25
C SER A 203 5.48 4.32 11.24
N ARG A 204 5.32 5.61 10.88
CA ARG A 204 5.60 6.73 11.80
C ARG A 204 4.66 6.74 13.00
N ARG A 205 3.44 6.23 12.83
CA ARG A 205 2.46 6.02 13.91
C ARG A 205 2.78 4.78 14.78
N GLY A 206 3.81 4.01 14.45
CA GLY A 206 4.29 2.88 15.27
C GLY A 206 3.68 1.52 14.93
N TYR A 207 2.92 1.39 13.83
CA TYR A 207 2.44 0.09 13.36
C TYR A 207 3.60 -0.76 12.84
N GLU A 208 3.46 -2.08 12.98
CA GLU A 208 4.37 -3.01 12.33
C GLU A 208 3.92 -3.25 10.90
N ILE A 209 4.84 -3.07 9.95
CA ILE A 209 4.51 -2.96 8.52
C ILE A 209 5.19 -4.06 7.73
N ALA A 210 4.40 -4.83 6.99
CA ALA A 210 4.88 -5.74 5.97
C ALA A 210 4.21 -5.46 4.62
N VAL A 211 4.97 -5.43 3.53
CA VAL A 211 4.40 -5.37 2.17
C VAL A 211 4.27 -6.77 1.57
N LEU A 212 3.15 -7.05 0.92
CA LEU A 212 2.95 -8.28 0.15
C LEU A 212 3.59 -8.09 -1.23
N ARG A 213 4.86 -8.49 -1.35
CA ARG A 213 5.76 -8.14 -2.46
C ARG A 213 5.33 -8.68 -3.83
N ASP A 214 4.43 -9.65 -3.86
CA ASP A 214 3.81 -10.21 -5.07
C ASP A 214 2.37 -9.70 -5.31
N CYS A 215 1.79 -8.91 -4.40
CA CYS A 215 0.47 -8.30 -4.54
C CYS A 215 0.56 -6.79 -4.85
N THR A 216 1.63 -6.35 -5.51
CA THR A 216 1.87 -4.94 -5.81
C THR A 216 2.75 -4.78 -7.05
N THR A 217 2.64 -3.63 -7.71
CA THR A 217 3.62 -3.15 -8.69
C THR A 217 3.74 -1.64 -8.58
N GLY A 218 4.93 -1.11 -8.84
CA GLY A 218 5.21 0.31 -8.97
C GLY A 218 4.97 0.83 -10.40
N MET A 219 5.04 2.16 -10.52
CA MET A 219 5.32 2.81 -11.80
C MET A 219 6.75 2.50 -12.18
N GLU A 220 6.95 2.19 -13.47
CA GLU A 220 8.27 1.88 -14.03
C GLU A 220 8.61 2.87 -15.15
N SER A 221 9.89 3.20 -15.29
CA SER A 221 10.42 3.88 -16.46
C SER A 221 10.70 2.88 -17.59
N ALA A 222 11.02 3.38 -18.79
CA ALA A 222 11.45 2.51 -19.88
C ALA A 222 12.68 1.66 -19.52
N GLU A 223 13.57 2.18 -18.67
CA GLU A 223 14.78 1.50 -18.21
C GLU A 223 14.47 0.38 -17.21
N THR A 224 13.54 0.63 -16.29
CA THR A 224 13.23 -0.31 -15.20
C THR A 224 12.09 -1.26 -15.52
N HIS A 225 11.35 -1.03 -16.61
CA HIS A 225 10.17 -1.80 -17.01
C HIS A 225 10.42 -3.32 -17.04
N HIS A 226 11.52 -3.75 -17.65
CA HIS A 226 11.83 -5.19 -17.79
C HIS A 226 12.15 -5.85 -16.43
N SER A 227 12.90 -5.17 -15.57
CA SER A 227 13.36 -5.71 -14.28
C SER A 227 12.42 -5.43 -13.12
N LEU A 228 11.39 -4.59 -13.32
CA LEU A 228 10.58 -3.97 -12.28
C LEU A 228 11.46 -3.26 -11.23
N GLY A 229 12.50 -2.58 -11.70
CA GLY A 229 13.55 -2.00 -10.86
C GLY A 229 13.00 -1.04 -9.81
N GLN A 230 12.02 -0.19 -10.14
CA GLN A 230 11.45 0.76 -9.18
C GLN A 230 10.55 0.08 -8.17
N THR A 231 9.76 -0.92 -8.59
CA THR A 231 8.97 -1.77 -7.68
C THR A 231 9.87 -2.48 -6.67
N ARG A 232 10.89 -3.17 -7.16
CA ARG A 232 11.86 -3.89 -6.33
C ARG A 232 12.61 -2.94 -5.40
N GLY A 233 13.02 -1.78 -5.90
CA GLY A 233 13.68 -0.74 -5.12
C GLY A 233 12.80 -0.20 -3.98
N ALA A 234 11.50 0.01 -4.22
CA ALA A 234 10.56 0.45 -3.19
C ALA A 234 10.35 -0.60 -2.08
N ILE A 235 10.28 -1.87 -2.44
CA ILE A 235 10.20 -2.98 -1.47
C ILE A 235 11.51 -3.09 -0.69
N LEU A 236 12.65 -3.04 -1.38
CA LEU A 236 13.97 -3.07 -0.75
C LEU A 236 14.17 -1.89 0.20
N PHE A 237 13.70 -0.70 -0.17
CA PHE A 237 13.72 0.47 0.71
C PHE A 237 12.97 0.19 2.03
N LEU A 238 11.77 -0.38 1.99
CA LEU A 238 11.08 -0.78 3.22
C LEU A 238 11.91 -1.78 4.04
N GLU A 239 12.43 -2.81 3.39
CA GLU A 239 13.24 -3.86 4.02
C GLU A 239 14.54 -3.36 4.67
N MET A 240 15.16 -2.34 4.09
CA MET A 240 16.37 -1.69 4.59
C MET A 240 16.11 -0.72 5.74
N PHE A 241 14.89 -0.18 5.83
CA PHE A 241 14.49 0.84 6.81
C PHE A 241 13.55 0.26 7.89
N GLY A 242 13.83 -0.98 8.33
CA GLY A 242 13.18 -1.59 9.48
C GLY A 242 11.73 -1.99 9.27
N LYS A 243 11.32 -2.19 8.01
CA LYS A 243 10.03 -2.78 7.64
C LYS A 243 10.26 -4.12 6.95
N TYR A 244 9.18 -4.79 6.59
CA TYR A 244 9.22 -6.19 6.21
C TYR A 244 8.52 -6.46 4.88
N SER A 245 8.73 -7.64 4.32
CA SER A 245 7.90 -8.15 3.23
C SER A 245 7.57 -9.63 3.35
N LEU A 246 6.45 -10.02 2.77
CA LEU A 246 5.96 -11.39 2.60
C LEU A 246 5.41 -11.55 1.18
N THR A 247 5.19 -12.77 0.74
CA THR A 247 4.30 -13.07 -0.39
C THR A 247 2.90 -13.42 0.09
N SER A 248 1.93 -13.31 -0.81
CA SER A 248 0.56 -13.81 -0.61
C SER A 248 0.54 -15.25 -0.11
N ASN A 249 1.34 -16.14 -0.72
CA ASN A 249 1.43 -17.54 -0.35
C ASN A 249 2.03 -17.74 1.06
N GLU A 250 3.05 -16.97 1.43
CA GLU A 250 3.61 -17.01 2.80
C GLU A 250 2.58 -16.58 3.84
N LEU A 251 1.79 -15.53 3.56
CA LEU A 251 0.71 -15.09 4.45
C LEU A 251 -0.39 -16.16 4.56
N LEU A 252 -0.84 -16.72 3.44
CA LEU A 252 -1.86 -17.78 3.39
C LEU A 252 -1.42 -19.06 4.12
N ALA A 253 -0.14 -19.44 3.97
CA ALA A 253 0.40 -20.59 4.69
C ALA A 253 0.43 -20.38 6.21
N GLY A 254 0.60 -19.13 6.65
CA GLY A 254 0.54 -18.76 8.07
C GLY A 254 -0.86 -18.74 8.67
N LEU A 255 -1.91 -18.64 7.85
CA LEU A 255 -3.31 -18.64 8.27
C LEU A 255 -3.93 -20.04 8.40
N ARG A 256 -3.31 -21.07 7.80
CA ARG A 256 -3.84 -22.44 7.72
C ARG A 256 -3.35 -23.38 8.84
N GLN A 257 -2.66 -22.83 9.84
CA GLN A 257 -1.98 -23.60 10.88
C GLN A 257 -2.76 -23.61 12.20
#